data_AF-A0A3B6DLD8-F1
#
_entry.id   AF-A0A3B6DLD8-F1
#
_cell.length_a   1.000
_cell.length_b   1.000
_cell.length_c   1.000
_cell.angle_alpha   90.00
_cell.angle_beta   90.00
_cell.angle_gamma   90.00
#
_symmetry.space_group_name_H-M   'P 1'
#
loop_
_entity.id
_entity.type
_entity.pdbx_description
1 polymer ?
#
loop_
_entity_poly.entity_id
_entity_poly.type
_entity_poly.pdbx_seq_one_letter_code
_entity_poly.pdbx_strand_id
1 'polypeptide(L)'
;MLDSDNMFLQNTDELFQCGHFCAVFINPCIFHTGLFVLKPSMDVFKNMLHELAVGRENPDGADQGFLASYFPDLLDQPMFHPPANGTKLDGNYRLPLGYQMDASYYYLKLRWSIPCGPNSVVTFPSAPWMKPWYSSEIPMALFQALLYIGVIAVNRLARPSLSKLCYNRRMEKSTMFLLTTLRVVAAWSILAAYTIPFFLVPRTVHPLLGWPLYLLGSFSLSLIVINFFLLHPLAVLTTWFGIIGTLFVMACPWYMNGVVRALAVFAYAFFCAPVVWASLVKIMSSLQVLIERDAFRLGEPNQTAEFTKLY
;
A
#
# COMPACT_ATOMS: atom_id res chain seq x y z
N MET A 1 15.58 25.14 3.46
CA MET A 1 15.05 23.90 2.87
C MET A 1 14.77 22.95 4.03
N LEU A 2 13.67 22.23 3.94
CA LEU A 2 13.18 21.35 4.98
C LEU A 2 12.56 20.14 4.31
N ASP A 3 13.05 18.95 4.65
CA ASP A 3 12.41 17.72 4.21
C ASP A 3 11.06 17.54 4.89
N SER A 4 10.13 16.90 4.17
CA SER A 4 8.76 16.65 4.64
C SER A 4 8.66 15.76 5.89
N ASP A 5 9.77 15.16 6.32
CA ASP A 5 9.89 14.30 7.49
C ASP A 5 10.51 15.01 8.70
N ASN A 6 10.48 16.35 8.73
CA ASN A 6 10.87 17.15 9.88
C ASN A 6 9.65 17.72 10.63
N MET A 7 9.78 17.86 11.94
CA MET A 7 8.77 18.43 12.83
C MET A 7 9.40 19.47 13.77
N PHE A 8 8.92 20.70 13.71
CA PHE A 8 9.31 21.77 14.64
C PHE A 8 8.57 21.61 15.98
N LEU A 9 9.31 21.66 17.08
CA LEU A 9 8.79 21.62 18.45
C LEU A 9 8.60 23.04 19.03
N GLN A 10 9.30 24.02 18.47
CA GLN A 10 9.28 25.43 18.89
C GLN A 10 9.57 26.34 17.69
N ASN A 11 9.38 27.65 17.87
CA ASN A 11 9.77 28.64 16.86
C ASN A 11 11.28 28.56 16.60
N THR A 12 11.69 28.66 15.33
CA THR A 12 13.09 28.63 14.88
C THR A 12 13.41 29.75 13.90
N ASP A 13 12.76 30.91 14.03
CA ASP A 13 12.92 32.03 13.11
C ASP A 13 14.35 32.61 13.15
N GLU A 14 15.08 32.36 14.23
CA GLU A 14 16.50 32.68 14.34
C GLU A 14 17.35 32.00 13.25
N LEU A 15 16.91 30.89 12.67
CA LEU A 15 17.59 30.25 11.54
C LEU A 15 17.68 31.17 10.31
N PHE A 16 16.73 32.11 10.13
CA PHE A 16 16.78 33.08 9.03
C PHE A 16 17.89 34.13 9.19
N GLN A 17 18.49 34.22 10.38
CA GLN A 17 19.67 35.05 10.64
C GLN A 17 20.97 34.34 10.23
N CYS A 18 20.91 33.06 9.87
CA CYS A 18 22.05 32.32 9.35
C CYS A 18 22.41 32.79 7.93
N GLY A 19 23.70 32.78 7.60
CA GLY A 19 24.23 33.49 6.43
C GLY A 19 23.85 32.93 5.06
N HIS A 20 24.82 32.33 4.36
CA HIS A 20 24.68 31.87 2.97
C HIS A 20 24.29 30.41 2.89
N PHE A 21 24.95 29.54 3.65
CA PHE A 21 24.61 28.14 3.77
C PHE A 21 24.86 27.65 5.20
N CYS A 22 23.85 27.03 5.80
CA CYS A 22 23.97 26.48 7.14
C CYS A 22 23.24 25.15 7.28
N ALA A 23 23.91 24.13 7.81
CA ALA A 23 23.33 22.79 7.95
C ALA A 23 23.78 22.14 9.27
N VAL A 24 23.00 21.16 9.73
CA VAL A 24 23.29 20.38 10.93
C VAL A 24 24.14 19.17 10.58
N PHE A 25 25.13 18.85 11.42
CA PHE A 25 25.97 17.65 11.25
C PHE A 25 25.30 16.41 11.85
N ILE A 26 25.08 15.36 11.04
CA ILE A 26 24.59 14.04 11.52
C ILE A 26 25.69 13.24 12.21
N ASN A 27 26.91 13.43 11.76
CA ASN A 27 28.13 12.86 12.30
C ASN A 27 29.24 13.89 12.16
N PRO A 28 30.42 13.66 12.75
CA PRO A 28 31.50 14.67 12.73
C PRO A 28 31.98 15.11 11.35
N CYS A 29 31.70 14.36 10.27
CA CYS A 29 32.24 14.64 8.94
C CYS A 29 31.17 15.10 7.93
N ILE A 30 29.91 14.73 8.14
CA ILE A 30 28.84 14.87 7.14
C ILE A 30 27.68 15.65 7.76
N PHE A 31 27.27 16.71 7.07
CA PHE A 31 26.03 17.41 7.35
C PHE A 31 24.84 16.76 6.69
N HIS A 32 23.67 16.92 7.30
CA HIS A 32 22.41 16.40 6.79
C HIS A 32 21.71 17.42 5.91
N THR A 33 21.07 16.95 4.86
CA THR A 33 20.31 17.80 3.92
C THR A 33 18.84 17.94 4.28
N GLY A 34 18.34 17.22 5.29
CA GLY A 34 16.94 17.33 5.71
C GLY A 34 16.57 18.67 6.33
N LEU A 35 17.52 19.42 6.89
CA LEU A 35 17.33 20.82 7.26
C LEU A 35 18.59 21.64 6.98
N PHE A 36 18.44 22.66 6.15
CA PHE A 36 19.48 23.66 5.94
C PHE A 36 18.92 25.03 5.57
N VAL A 37 19.65 26.06 5.94
CA VAL A 37 19.41 27.44 5.53
C VAL A 37 20.25 27.72 4.29
N LEU A 38 19.67 28.39 3.31
CA LEU A 38 20.38 28.81 2.11
C LEU A 38 19.98 30.24 1.72
N LYS A 39 20.92 30.98 1.15
CA LYS A 39 20.66 32.22 0.41
C LYS A 39 20.51 31.88 -1.07
N PRO A 40 19.34 32.11 -1.69
CA PRO A 40 19.15 31.82 -3.11
C PRO A 40 20.16 32.61 -3.95
N SER A 41 20.83 31.94 -4.87
CA SER A 41 21.79 32.55 -5.80
C SER A 41 21.75 31.82 -7.13
N MET A 42 21.58 32.57 -8.22
CA MET A 42 21.60 32.01 -9.57
C MET A 42 22.98 31.47 -9.93
N ASP A 43 24.05 32.04 -9.38
CA ASP A 43 25.42 31.59 -9.65
C ASP A 43 25.66 30.23 -8.99
N VAL A 44 25.26 30.08 -7.73
CA VAL A 44 25.35 28.81 -7.00
C VAL A 44 24.47 27.75 -7.68
N PHE A 45 23.25 28.10 -8.08
CA PHE A 45 22.35 27.17 -8.75
C PHE A 45 22.89 26.68 -10.10
N LYS A 46 23.38 27.59 -10.96
CA LYS A 46 23.97 27.22 -12.25
C LYS A 46 25.24 26.39 -12.07
N ASN A 47 26.06 26.70 -11.07
CA ASN A 47 27.24 25.91 -10.74
C ASN A 47 26.84 24.49 -10.30
N MET A 48 25.87 24.34 -9.37
CA MET A 48 25.36 23.01 -8.99
C MET A 48 24.86 22.20 -10.19
N LEU A 49 24.14 22.82 -11.14
CA LEU A 49 23.73 22.15 -12.38
C LEU A 49 24.92 21.73 -13.26
N HIS A 50 25.95 22.56 -13.35
CA HIS A 50 27.17 22.23 -14.07
C HIS A 50 27.90 21.04 -13.43
N GLU A 51 28.02 21.03 -12.10
CA GLU A 51 28.64 19.94 -11.33
C GLU A 51 27.92 18.60 -11.50
N LEU A 52 26.58 18.62 -11.59
CA LEU A 52 25.79 17.44 -11.97
C LEU A 52 26.12 16.97 -13.40
N ALA A 53 26.26 17.88 -14.35
CA ALA A 53 26.53 17.55 -15.75
C ALA A 53 27.94 16.97 -15.98
N VAL A 54 28.93 17.45 -15.23
CA VAL A 54 30.32 16.93 -15.30
C VAL A 54 30.53 15.68 -14.45
N GLY A 55 29.51 15.25 -13.69
CA GLY A 55 29.55 14.01 -12.92
C GLY A 55 30.36 14.11 -11.64
N ARG A 56 30.20 15.20 -10.87
CA ARG A 56 30.73 15.31 -9.50
C ARG A 56 30.41 14.04 -8.70
N GLU A 57 31.38 13.60 -7.89
CA GLU A 57 31.20 12.44 -7.03
C GLU A 57 29.99 12.62 -6.11
N ASN A 58 29.08 11.63 -6.15
CA ASN A 58 27.89 11.58 -5.33
C ASN A 58 27.76 10.16 -4.73
N PRO A 59 28.32 9.92 -3.53
CA PRO A 59 28.44 8.58 -2.97
C PRO A 59 27.10 7.86 -2.70
N ASP A 60 26.04 8.60 -2.41
CA ASP A 60 24.71 8.03 -2.12
C ASP A 60 23.72 8.15 -3.29
N GLY A 61 24.11 8.85 -4.37
CA GLY A 61 23.26 9.09 -5.53
C GLY A 61 22.05 10.00 -5.25
N ALA A 62 22.02 10.68 -4.11
CA ALA A 62 20.93 11.54 -3.65
C ALA A 62 21.41 12.99 -3.45
N ASP A 63 20.55 13.82 -2.89
CA ASP A 63 20.86 15.21 -2.53
C ASP A 63 21.89 15.29 -1.40
N GLN A 64 21.82 14.38 -0.43
CA GLN A 64 22.71 14.27 0.72
C GLN A 64 24.20 14.19 0.30
N GLY A 65 24.55 13.22 -0.56
CA GLY A 65 25.93 13.03 -1.03
C GLY A 65 26.39 14.15 -1.95
N PHE A 66 25.51 14.64 -2.83
CA PHE A 66 25.84 15.75 -3.73
C PHE A 66 26.10 17.06 -2.98
N LEU A 67 25.22 17.44 -2.04
CA LEU A 67 25.39 18.70 -1.29
C LEU A 67 26.59 18.61 -0.35
N ALA A 68 26.81 17.47 0.30
CA ALA A 68 28.00 17.26 1.13
C ALA A 68 29.31 17.39 0.33
N SER A 69 29.36 16.88 -0.90
CA SER A 69 30.53 17.03 -1.77
C SER A 69 30.65 18.42 -2.39
N TYR A 70 29.55 19.16 -2.56
CA TYR A 70 29.54 20.53 -3.09
C TYR A 70 29.92 21.59 -2.05
N PHE A 71 29.58 21.40 -0.77
CA PHE A 71 29.95 22.29 0.34
C PHE A 71 30.93 21.62 1.33
N PRO A 72 32.13 21.16 0.88
CA PRO A 72 33.05 20.41 1.74
C PRO A 72 33.58 21.26 2.90
N ASP A 73 33.78 22.56 2.66
CA ASP A 73 34.35 23.49 3.65
C ASP A 73 33.41 23.78 4.82
N LEU A 74 32.16 23.30 4.79
CA LEU A 74 31.20 23.50 5.88
C LEU A 74 31.69 22.88 7.20
N LEU A 75 32.46 21.80 7.12
CA LEU A 75 33.04 21.13 8.28
C LEU A 75 33.90 22.08 9.14
N ASP A 76 34.66 22.96 8.48
CA ASP A 76 35.60 23.88 9.12
C ASP A 76 34.96 25.21 9.50
N GLN A 77 33.66 25.40 9.21
CA GLN A 77 32.96 26.64 9.54
C GLN A 77 32.65 26.76 11.04
N PRO A 78 32.50 27.99 11.56
CA PRO A 78 32.06 28.20 12.93
C PRO A 78 30.64 27.67 13.18
N MET A 79 30.35 27.35 14.44
CA MET A 79 28.98 27.07 14.88
C MET A 79 28.14 28.34 14.85
N PHE A 80 26.91 28.22 14.36
CA PHE A 80 25.93 29.28 14.36
C PHE A 80 25.46 29.58 15.78
N HIS A 81 25.60 30.83 16.17
CA HIS A 81 24.99 31.41 17.37
C HIS A 81 24.17 32.62 16.95
N PRO A 82 22.86 32.63 17.23
CA PRO A 82 21.99 33.70 16.76
C PRO A 82 22.36 35.03 17.45
N PRO A 83 22.61 36.10 16.69
CA PRO A 83 22.92 37.40 17.27
C PRO A 83 21.70 38.01 17.96
N ALA A 84 21.90 38.54 19.18
CA ALA A 84 20.84 39.12 20.00
C ALA A 84 20.09 40.29 19.32
N ASN A 85 20.75 40.97 18.39
CA ASN A 85 20.20 42.12 17.67
C ASN A 85 19.39 41.73 16.41
N GLY A 86 19.23 40.42 16.12
CA GLY A 86 18.47 39.93 14.97
C GLY A 86 19.14 40.16 13.60
N THR A 87 20.40 40.56 13.59
CA THR A 87 21.16 40.82 12.35
C THR A 87 21.46 39.53 11.60
N LYS A 88 21.35 39.54 10.28
CA LYS A 88 21.76 38.40 9.47
C LYS A 88 23.29 38.30 9.40
N LEU A 89 23.84 37.12 9.65
CA LEU A 89 25.26 36.84 9.53
C LEU A 89 25.68 36.72 8.06
N ASP A 90 26.98 36.87 7.80
CA ASP A 90 27.59 36.69 6.49
C ASP A 90 28.54 35.48 6.51
N GLY A 91 28.53 34.67 5.45
CA GLY A 91 29.27 33.41 5.39
C GLY A 91 28.45 32.15 5.71
N ASN A 92 29.14 31.02 5.85
CA ASN A 92 28.56 29.70 6.08
C ASN A 92 28.75 29.28 7.54
N TYR A 93 27.83 28.51 8.09
CA TYR A 93 27.87 28.13 9.50
C TYR A 93 27.36 26.71 9.73
N ARG A 94 27.91 26.05 10.75
CA ARG A 94 27.38 24.77 11.24
C ARG A 94 26.24 25.03 12.21
N LEU A 95 25.11 24.35 12.02
CA LEU A 95 23.99 24.47 12.94
C LEU A 95 24.14 23.50 14.12
N PRO A 96 23.75 23.91 15.35
CA PRO A 96 23.61 23.01 16.49
C PRO A 96 22.74 21.79 16.19
N LEU A 97 23.10 20.63 16.75
CA LEU A 97 22.39 19.36 16.59
C LEU A 97 20.89 19.45 16.94
N GLY A 98 20.52 20.39 17.81
CA GLY A 98 19.14 20.55 18.27
C GLY A 98 18.17 21.06 17.20
N TYR A 99 18.70 21.65 16.13
CA TYR A 99 17.91 22.00 14.95
C TYR A 99 17.68 20.82 14.02
N GLN A 100 18.19 19.63 14.34
CA GLN A 100 17.91 18.43 13.58
C GLN A 100 18.19 17.17 14.41
N MET A 101 17.31 16.91 15.37
CA MET A 101 17.41 15.75 16.24
C MET A 101 16.86 14.52 15.53
N ASP A 102 17.70 13.51 15.32
CA ASP A 102 17.27 12.23 14.77
C ASP A 102 16.24 11.57 15.69
N ALA A 103 15.12 11.10 15.11
CA ALA A 103 14.05 10.38 15.79
C ALA A 103 14.55 9.19 16.64
N SER A 104 15.64 8.55 16.21
CA SER A 104 16.27 7.42 16.89
C SER A 104 16.78 7.78 18.30
N TYR A 105 17.17 9.03 18.54
CA TYR A 105 17.68 9.46 19.85
C TYR A 105 16.64 9.34 20.96
N TYR A 106 15.35 9.46 20.62
CA TYR A 106 14.28 9.21 21.57
C TYR A 106 14.31 7.79 22.12
N TYR A 107 14.56 6.78 21.29
CA TYR A 107 14.58 5.38 21.75
C TYR A 107 15.78 5.07 22.65
N LEU A 108 16.87 5.84 22.53
CA LEU A 108 18.05 5.69 23.39
C LEU A 108 17.89 6.36 24.76
N LYS A 109 17.07 7.42 24.86
CA LYS A 109 16.96 8.26 26.07
C LYS A 109 15.56 8.38 26.65
N LEU A 110 14.55 7.85 25.96
CA LEU A 110 13.12 7.98 26.25
C LEU A 110 12.66 9.44 26.45
N ARG A 111 13.33 10.37 25.78
CA ARG A 111 13.00 11.81 25.80
C ARG A 111 13.52 12.52 24.55
N TRP A 112 12.77 13.50 24.07
CA TRP A 112 13.14 14.38 22.95
C TRP A 112 14.08 15.49 23.42
N SER A 113 15.28 15.12 23.86
CA SER A 113 16.23 16.07 24.41
C SER A 113 17.68 15.65 24.16
N ILE A 114 18.42 16.54 23.52
CA ILE A 114 19.87 16.53 23.46
C ILE A 114 20.46 17.52 24.49
N PRO A 115 21.66 17.23 25.03
CA PRO A 115 22.26 18.05 26.10
C PRO A 115 22.87 19.37 25.60
N CYS A 116 23.15 19.51 24.31
CA CYS A 116 23.84 20.66 23.74
C CYS A 116 23.07 21.24 22.55
N GLY A 117 22.46 22.40 22.76
CA GLY A 117 21.74 23.14 21.73
C GLY A 117 20.22 23.20 21.92
N PRO A 118 19.52 23.90 21.02
CA PRO A 118 18.10 24.17 21.18
C PRO A 118 17.29 22.97 20.68
N ASN A 119 16.53 22.30 21.54
CA ASN A 119 15.72 21.10 21.20
C ASN A 119 14.53 21.47 20.31
N SER A 120 14.77 21.76 19.03
CA SER A 120 13.84 22.53 18.20
C SER A 120 13.20 21.76 17.08
N VAL A 121 13.93 20.84 16.45
CA VAL A 121 13.44 20.11 15.29
C VAL A 121 13.75 18.64 15.46
N VAL A 122 12.75 17.80 15.21
CA VAL A 122 12.90 16.35 15.12
C VAL A 122 12.84 15.95 13.66
N THR A 123 13.75 15.09 13.23
CA THR A 123 13.81 14.55 11.88
C THR A 123 13.58 13.06 11.94
N PHE A 124 12.79 12.51 11.01
CA PHE A 124 12.50 11.09 10.92
C PHE A 124 13.23 10.46 9.72
N PRO A 125 14.57 10.33 9.71
CA PRO A 125 15.33 9.92 8.52
C PRO A 125 15.19 8.43 8.18
N SER A 126 14.48 7.66 9.00
CA SER A 126 14.29 6.22 8.84
C SER A 126 13.61 5.85 7.51
N ALA A 127 13.66 4.55 7.18
CA ALA A 127 13.02 3.99 6.00
C ALA A 127 11.53 4.40 5.88
N PRO A 128 10.97 4.47 4.65
CA PRO A 128 9.63 4.99 4.41
C PRO A 128 8.55 4.42 5.34
N TRP A 129 8.56 3.11 5.62
CA TRP A 129 7.56 2.46 6.50
C TRP A 129 7.68 2.84 7.99
N MET A 130 8.78 3.46 8.41
CA MET A 130 8.96 3.98 9.77
C MET A 130 8.65 5.49 9.88
N LYS A 131 8.30 6.15 8.77
CA LYS A 131 7.89 7.55 8.83
C LYS A 131 6.58 7.69 9.63
N PRO A 132 6.36 8.81 10.34
CA PRO A 132 5.22 8.98 11.25
C PRO A 132 3.86 8.67 10.63
N TRP A 133 3.67 9.03 9.35
CA TRP A 133 2.41 8.83 8.63
C TRP A 133 2.13 7.39 8.21
N TYR A 134 3.08 6.46 8.35
CA TYR A 134 2.84 5.02 8.17
C TYR A 134 2.65 4.28 9.50
N SER A 135 3.14 4.83 10.60
CA SER A 135 3.19 4.14 11.90
C SER A 135 1.81 3.76 12.44
N SER A 136 0.78 4.61 12.24
CA SER A 136 -0.59 4.30 12.64
C SER A 136 -1.31 3.32 11.70
N GLU A 137 -0.88 3.25 10.43
CA GLU A 137 -1.55 2.46 9.40
C GLU A 137 -1.12 0.98 9.42
N ILE A 138 0.13 0.70 9.81
CA ILE A 138 0.71 -0.66 9.80
C ILE A 138 -0.06 -1.62 10.74
N PRO A 139 -0.34 -1.29 12.02
CA PRO A 139 -1.07 -2.19 12.90
C PRO A 139 -2.46 -2.55 12.38
N MET A 140 -3.19 -1.57 11.83
CA MET A 140 -4.52 -1.79 11.24
C MET A 140 -4.44 -2.69 10.01
N ALA A 141 -3.49 -2.44 9.10
CA ALA A 141 -3.26 -3.27 7.93
C ALA A 141 -2.89 -4.71 8.30
N LEU A 142 -2.04 -4.91 9.33
CA LEU A 142 -1.67 -6.21 9.85
C LEU A 142 -2.87 -6.96 10.45
N PHE A 143 -3.66 -6.29 11.29
CA PHE A 143 -4.87 -6.87 11.86
C PHE A 143 -5.86 -7.31 10.78
N GLN A 144 -6.10 -6.46 9.78
CA GLN A 144 -6.97 -6.78 8.65
C GLN A 144 -6.43 -7.95 7.82
N ALA A 145 -5.11 -8.03 7.60
CA ALA A 145 -4.49 -9.17 6.91
C ALA A 145 -4.69 -10.48 7.69
N LEU A 146 -4.51 -10.45 9.02
CA LEU A 146 -4.74 -11.62 9.87
C LEU A 146 -6.19 -12.10 9.82
N LEU A 147 -7.16 -11.17 9.82
CA LEU A 147 -8.57 -11.53 9.66
C LEU A 147 -8.83 -12.26 8.33
N TYR A 148 -8.31 -11.74 7.21
CA TYR A 148 -8.49 -12.39 5.91
C TYR A 148 -7.79 -13.75 5.84
N ILE A 149 -6.60 -13.90 6.42
CA ILE A 149 -5.91 -15.19 6.52
C ILE A 149 -6.75 -16.17 7.36
N GLY A 150 -7.32 -15.71 8.47
CA GLY A 150 -8.25 -16.49 9.29
C GLY A 150 -9.46 -16.98 8.51
N VAL A 151 -10.09 -16.11 7.72
CA VAL A 151 -11.21 -16.47 6.83
C VAL A 151 -10.79 -17.55 5.82
N ILE A 152 -9.62 -17.42 5.20
CA ILE A 152 -9.09 -18.43 4.27
C ILE A 152 -8.90 -19.76 4.99
N ALA A 153 -8.31 -19.76 6.19
CA ALA A 153 -8.08 -20.96 6.98
C ALA A 153 -9.40 -21.67 7.36
N VAL A 154 -10.37 -20.93 7.91
CA VAL A 154 -11.69 -21.46 8.25
C VAL A 154 -12.38 -22.05 7.03
N ASN A 155 -12.33 -21.36 5.89
CA ASN A 155 -12.96 -21.83 4.67
C ASN A 155 -12.31 -23.11 4.12
N ARG A 156 -10.98 -23.25 4.25
CA ARG A 156 -10.28 -24.49 3.89
C ARG A 156 -10.69 -25.65 4.81
N LEU A 157 -10.86 -25.40 6.10
CA LEU A 157 -11.28 -26.40 7.09
C LEU A 157 -12.77 -26.78 6.97
N ALA A 158 -13.65 -25.84 6.60
CA ALA A 158 -15.08 -26.04 6.44
C ALA A 158 -15.48 -26.67 5.09
N ARG A 159 -14.58 -26.67 4.09
CA ARG A 159 -14.84 -27.23 2.76
C ARG A 159 -15.45 -28.66 2.76
N PRO A 160 -14.94 -29.64 3.52
CA PRO A 160 -15.51 -30.99 3.55
C PRO A 160 -16.87 -31.11 4.26
N SER A 161 -17.26 -30.17 5.12
CA SER A 161 -18.57 -30.19 5.78
C SER A 161 -19.64 -29.47 4.95
N LEU A 162 -19.28 -28.38 4.27
CA LEU A 162 -20.16 -27.65 3.35
C LEU A 162 -20.56 -28.51 2.13
N SER A 163 -19.62 -29.27 1.57
CA SER A 163 -19.95 -30.19 0.47
C SER A 163 -20.97 -31.24 0.89
N LYS A 164 -20.89 -31.75 2.14
CA LYS A 164 -21.88 -32.69 2.71
C LYS A 164 -23.24 -32.03 2.96
N LEU A 165 -23.27 -30.78 3.41
CA LEU A 165 -24.51 -30.05 3.68
C LEU A 165 -25.28 -29.73 2.38
N CYS A 166 -24.57 -29.31 1.33
CA CYS A 166 -25.18 -29.08 0.01
C CYS A 166 -25.68 -30.38 -0.63
N TYR A 167 -24.99 -31.51 -0.41
CA TYR A 167 -25.40 -32.83 -0.90
C TYR A 167 -26.75 -33.30 -0.31
N ASN A 168 -27.11 -32.84 0.89
CA ASN A 168 -28.38 -33.21 1.57
C ASN A 168 -29.53 -32.23 1.28
N ARG A 169 -29.31 -31.17 0.50
CA ARG A 169 -30.33 -30.14 0.25
C ARG A 169 -31.30 -30.58 -0.85
N ARG A 170 -32.32 -31.36 -0.47
CA ARG A 170 -33.46 -31.73 -1.33
C ARG A 170 -34.22 -30.47 -1.78
N MET A 171 -34.11 -30.09 -3.06
CA MET A 171 -34.89 -28.99 -3.63
C MET A 171 -36.22 -29.50 -4.18
N GLU A 172 -37.32 -28.96 -3.66
CA GLU A 172 -38.69 -29.29 -4.06
C GLU A 172 -39.13 -28.45 -5.28
N LYS A 173 -40.16 -28.93 -5.98
CA LYS A 173 -40.59 -28.51 -7.33
C LYS A 173 -40.90 -26.99 -7.46
N SER A 174 -39.91 -26.20 -7.84
CA SER A 174 -40.02 -24.86 -8.47
C SER A 174 -38.70 -24.51 -9.19
N THR A 175 -38.34 -25.30 -10.20
CA THR A 175 -36.98 -25.35 -10.77
C THR A 175 -36.54 -24.07 -11.48
N MET A 176 -37.45 -23.32 -12.12
CA MET A 176 -37.07 -22.16 -12.95
C MET A 176 -36.91 -20.86 -12.14
N PHE A 177 -37.81 -20.57 -11.20
CA PHE A 177 -37.72 -19.37 -10.35
C PHE A 177 -36.52 -19.44 -9.40
N LEU A 178 -36.29 -20.63 -8.85
CA LEU A 178 -35.20 -20.92 -7.92
C LEU A 178 -33.82 -20.83 -8.60
N LEU A 179 -33.71 -21.27 -9.86
CA LEU A 179 -32.51 -21.11 -10.69
C LEU A 179 -32.17 -19.64 -10.93
N THR A 180 -33.15 -18.85 -11.36
CA THR A 180 -32.94 -17.41 -11.58
C THR A 180 -32.52 -16.72 -10.29
N THR A 181 -33.16 -17.06 -9.18
CA THR A 181 -32.81 -16.53 -7.86
C THR A 181 -31.38 -16.90 -7.47
N LEU A 182 -30.97 -18.16 -7.65
CA LEU A 182 -29.62 -18.60 -7.33
C LEU A 182 -28.56 -17.90 -8.17
N ARG A 183 -28.80 -17.71 -9.48
CA ARG A 183 -27.90 -16.97 -10.38
C ARG A 183 -27.71 -15.53 -9.93
N VAL A 184 -28.81 -14.85 -9.59
CA VAL A 184 -28.79 -13.47 -9.10
C VAL A 184 -28.00 -13.39 -7.79
N VAL A 185 -28.27 -14.27 -6.82
CA VAL A 185 -27.57 -14.28 -5.53
C VAL A 185 -26.08 -14.59 -5.70
N ALA A 186 -25.71 -15.54 -6.56
CA ALA A 186 -24.32 -15.86 -6.84
C ALA A 186 -23.59 -14.68 -7.51
N ALA A 187 -24.21 -14.03 -8.49
CA ALA A 187 -23.64 -12.85 -9.15
C ALA A 187 -23.43 -11.69 -8.17
N TRP A 188 -24.41 -11.39 -7.32
CA TRP A 188 -24.28 -10.37 -6.29
C TRP A 188 -23.21 -10.71 -5.24
N SER A 189 -23.07 -11.99 -4.89
CA SER A 189 -22.04 -12.45 -3.96
C SER A 189 -20.64 -12.32 -4.54
N ILE A 190 -20.44 -12.63 -5.84
CA ILE A 190 -19.18 -12.38 -6.55
C ILE A 190 -18.88 -10.88 -6.57
N LEU A 191 -19.86 -10.04 -6.92
CA LEU A 191 -19.70 -8.58 -6.94
C LEU A 191 -19.32 -8.04 -5.55
N ALA A 192 -19.99 -8.51 -4.50
CA ALA A 192 -19.71 -8.16 -3.11
C ALA A 192 -18.27 -8.56 -2.71
N ALA A 193 -17.80 -9.74 -3.11
CA ALA A 193 -16.46 -10.22 -2.81
C ALA A 193 -15.34 -9.30 -3.34
N TYR A 194 -15.55 -8.65 -4.49
CA TYR A 194 -14.59 -7.71 -5.07
C TYR A 194 -14.78 -6.24 -4.65
N THR A 195 -15.98 -5.87 -4.17
CA THR A 195 -16.31 -4.48 -3.79
C THR A 195 -16.14 -4.22 -2.29
N ILE A 196 -16.48 -5.17 -1.42
CA ILE A 196 -16.36 -5.00 0.03
C ILE A 196 -14.91 -4.66 0.46
N PRO A 197 -13.86 -5.38 0.00
CA PRO A 197 -12.49 -5.05 0.39
C PRO A 197 -12.06 -3.64 0.00
N PHE A 198 -12.60 -3.08 -1.08
CA PHE A 198 -12.31 -1.71 -1.51
C PHE A 198 -12.81 -0.66 -0.48
N PHE A 199 -13.93 -0.93 0.19
CA PHE A 199 -14.45 -0.05 1.23
C PHE A 199 -13.84 -0.32 2.61
N LEU A 200 -13.37 -1.55 2.85
CA LEU A 200 -12.74 -1.91 4.12
C LEU A 200 -11.28 -1.47 4.23
N VAL A 201 -10.55 -1.38 3.11
CA VAL A 201 -9.17 -0.88 3.12
C VAL A 201 -9.20 0.65 3.26
N PRO A 202 -8.60 1.23 4.31
CA PRO A 202 -8.62 2.68 4.50
C PRO A 202 -7.90 3.38 3.34
N ARG A 203 -8.48 4.48 2.85
CA ARG A 203 -7.89 5.27 1.75
C ARG A 203 -6.64 6.04 2.15
N THR A 204 -6.37 6.13 3.46
CA THR A 204 -5.14 6.71 4.02
C THR A 204 -3.95 5.77 3.94
N VAL A 205 -4.19 4.46 3.76
CA VAL A 205 -3.13 3.49 3.61
C VAL A 205 -2.44 3.67 2.26
N HIS A 206 -1.11 3.71 2.30
CA HIS A 206 -0.30 3.82 1.10
C HIS A 206 -0.56 2.67 0.11
N PRO A 207 -0.58 2.94 -1.21
CA PRO A 207 -0.91 1.93 -2.23
C PRO A 207 -0.13 0.62 -2.13
N LEU A 208 1.16 0.67 -1.77
CA LEU A 208 1.99 -0.55 -1.60
C LEU A 208 1.51 -1.49 -0.49
N LEU A 209 0.82 -0.97 0.53
CA LEU A 209 0.21 -1.77 1.59
C LEU A 209 -1.27 -2.06 1.29
N GLY A 210 -1.99 -1.08 0.74
CA GLY A 210 -3.42 -1.19 0.45
C GLY A 210 -3.74 -2.18 -0.67
N TRP A 211 -2.93 -2.25 -1.73
CA TRP A 211 -3.18 -3.14 -2.86
C TRP A 211 -3.05 -4.63 -2.49
N PRO A 212 -1.97 -5.10 -1.83
CA PRO A 212 -1.92 -6.48 -1.35
C PRO A 212 -3.06 -6.82 -0.40
N LEU A 213 -3.44 -5.87 0.47
CA LEU A 213 -4.53 -6.07 1.43
C LEU A 213 -5.90 -6.21 0.74
N TYR A 214 -6.16 -5.39 -0.28
CA TYR A 214 -7.32 -5.51 -1.15
C TYR A 214 -7.34 -6.85 -1.89
N LEU A 215 -6.22 -7.25 -2.48
CA LEU A 215 -6.09 -8.52 -3.21
C LEU A 215 -6.30 -9.73 -2.29
N LEU A 216 -5.76 -9.68 -1.07
CA LEU A 216 -5.94 -10.71 -0.04
C LEU A 216 -7.41 -10.78 0.41
N GLY A 217 -8.04 -9.63 0.66
CA GLY A 217 -9.44 -9.54 1.04
C GLY A 217 -10.37 -10.10 -0.04
N SER A 218 -10.21 -9.65 -1.28
CA SER A 218 -11.02 -10.11 -2.42
C SER A 218 -10.81 -11.60 -2.70
N PHE A 219 -9.58 -12.10 -2.56
CA PHE A 219 -9.31 -13.54 -2.64
C PHE A 219 -10.02 -14.32 -1.53
N SER A 220 -9.93 -13.86 -0.28
CA SER A 220 -10.56 -14.53 0.86
C SER A 220 -12.08 -14.67 0.70
N LEU A 221 -12.76 -13.59 0.29
CA LEU A 221 -14.21 -13.57 0.06
C LEU A 221 -14.59 -14.38 -1.18
N SER A 222 -13.79 -14.30 -2.26
CA SER A 222 -14.02 -15.11 -3.47
C SER A 222 -13.94 -16.60 -3.17
N LEU A 223 -13.05 -17.05 -2.27
CA LEU A 223 -13.02 -18.44 -1.84
C LEU A 223 -14.30 -18.87 -1.13
N ILE A 224 -14.96 -17.98 -0.37
CA ILE A 224 -16.25 -18.30 0.28
C ILE A 224 -17.30 -18.58 -0.80
N VAL A 225 -17.40 -17.67 -1.78
CA VAL A 225 -18.33 -17.79 -2.90
C VAL A 225 -18.07 -19.05 -3.73
N ILE A 226 -16.81 -19.32 -4.05
CA ILE A 226 -16.38 -20.53 -4.79
C ILE A 226 -16.82 -21.80 -4.06
N ASN A 227 -16.58 -21.89 -2.74
CA ASN A 227 -16.90 -23.10 -1.99
C ASN A 227 -18.40 -23.24 -1.72
N PHE A 228 -19.12 -22.13 -1.46
CA PHE A 228 -20.55 -22.15 -1.18
C PHE A 228 -21.39 -22.54 -2.42
N PHE A 229 -21.06 -21.99 -3.59
CA PHE A 229 -21.76 -22.29 -4.85
C PHE A 229 -21.09 -23.39 -5.68
N LEU A 230 -20.01 -24.01 -5.16
CA LEU A 230 -19.22 -25.04 -5.84
C LEU A 230 -18.78 -24.64 -7.26
N LEU A 231 -18.42 -23.35 -7.42
CA LEU A 231 -18.04 -22.78 -8.71
C LEU A 231 -16.62 -23.20 -9.10
N HIS A 232 -16.35 -23.18 -10.40
CA HIS A 232 -15.00 -23.40 -10.91
C HIS A 232 -14.06 -22.24 -10.46
N PRO A 233 -13.00 -22.52 -9.66
CA PRO A 233 -12.21 -21.45 -9.03
C PRO A 233 -11.57 -20.49 -10.04
N LEU A 234 -11.05 -21.01 -11.16
CA LEU A 234 -10.43 -20.19 -12.20
C LEU A 234 -11.42 -19.19 -12.81
N ALA A 235 -12.71 -19.54 -12.89
CA ALA A 235 -13.69 -18.64 -13.46
C ALA A 235 -13.90 -17.41 -12.55
N VAL A 236 -14.14 -17.64 -11.26
CA VAL A 236 -14.29 -16.53 -10.29
C VAL A 236 -13.01 -15.72 -10.16
N LEU A 237 -11.83 -16.36 -10.12
CA LEU A 237 -10.53 -15.70 -9.96
C LEU A 237 -10.01 -15.02 -11.23
N THR A 238 -10.64 -15.19 -12.40
CA THR A 238 -10.24 -14.48 -13.64
C THR A 238 -10.27 -12.96 -13.43
N THR A 239 -11.31 -12.45 -12.77
CA THR A 239 -11.43 -11.02 -12.42
C THR A 239 -10.32 -10.58 -11.46
N TRP A 240 -9.96 -11.42 -10.49
CA TRP A 240 -8.86 -11.15 -9.56
C TRP A 240 -7.52 -11.00 -10.29
N PHE A 241 -7.20 -11.88 -11.24
CA PHE A 241 -6.00 -11.76 -12.09
C PHE A 241 -6.04 -10.50 -12.97
N GLY A 242 -7.21 -10.17 -13.52
CA GLY A 242 -7.41 -8.92 -14.25
C GLY A 242 -7.13 -7.68 -13.39
N ILE A 243 -7.56 -7.68 -12.12
CA ILE A 243 -7.27 -6.57 -11.20
C ILE A 243 -5.78 -6.45 -10.92
N ILE A 244 -5.05 -7.57 -10.73
CA ILE A 244 -3.59 -7.52 -10.59
C ILE A 244 -2.93 -6.84 -11.78
N GLY A 245 -3.33 -7.20 -13.00
CA GLY A 245 -2.81 -6.56 -14.20
C GLY A 245 -3.15 -5.08 -14.26
N THR A 246 -4.38 -4.68 -13.89
CA THR A 246 -4.76 -3.26 -13.79
C THR A 246 -3.89 -2.50 -12.79
N LEU A 247 -3.59 -3.08 -11.62
CA LEU A 247 -2.72 -2.47 -10.62
C LEU A 247 -1.28 -2.33 -11.14
N PHE A 248 -0.78 -3.32 -11.88
CA PHE A 248 0.53 -3.24 -12.54
C PHE A 248 0.58 -2.12 -13.60
N VAL A 249 -0.47 -2.00 -14.42
CA VAL A 249 -0.63 -0.89 -15.37
C VAL A 249 -0.62 0.43 -14.61
N MET A 250 -1.36 0.56 -13.50
CA MET A 250 -1.36 1.79 -12.69
C MET A 250 0.00 2.13 -12.06
N ALA A 251 0.82 1.12 -11.74
CA ALA A 251 2.12 1.29 -11.09
C ALA A 251 3.23 1.73 -12.04
N CYS A 252 3.01 1.68 -13.36
CA CYS A 252 4.06 2.00 -14.34
C CYS A 252 4.51 3.48 -14.21
N PRO A 253 5.81 3.74 -13.99
CA PRO A 253 6.30 5.10 -13.75
C PRO A 253 6.44 5.93 -15.04
N TRP A 254 6.33 5.32 -16.22
CA TRP A 254 6.60 5.96 -17.51
C TRP A 254 5.48 6.86 -18.04
N TYR A 255 4.38 7.02 -17.29
CA TYR A 255 3.31 7.92 -17.70
C TYR A 255 3.71 9.38 -17.49
N MET A 256 3.68 10.15 -18.58
CA MET A 256 3.95 11.59 -18.56
C MET A 256 2.97 12.36 -17.67
N ASN A 257 1.72 11.90 -17.57
CA ASN A 257 0.68 12.52 -16.75
C ASN A 257 -0.45 11.53 -16.40
N GLY A 258 -1.39 11.98 -15.57
CA GLY A 258 -2.54 11.16 -15.13
C GLY A 258 -3.51 10.80 -16.26
N VAL A 259 -3.59 11.59 -17.33
CA VAL A 259 -4.49 11.32 -18.46
C VAL A 259 -4.02 10.11 -19.26
N VAL A 260 -2.72 10.06 -19.60
CA VAL A 260 -2.12 8.91 -20.30
C VAL A 260 -2.28 7.64 -19.47
N ARG A 261 -2.10 7.75 -18.14
CA ARG A 261 -2.32 6.63 -17.20
C ARG A 261 -3.76 6.12 -17.25
N ALA A 262 -4.75 7.01 -17.21
CA ALA A 262 -6.15 6.64 -17.28
C ALA A 262 -6.48 5.93 -18.61
N LEU A 263 -6.01 6.48 -19.74
CA LEU A 263 -6.19 5.87 -21.07
C LEU A 263 -5.56 4.47 -21.15
N ALA A 264 -4.39 4.27 -20.57
CA ALA A 264 -3.74 2.95 -20.52
C ALA A 264 -4.56 1.93 -19.72
N VAL A 265 -5.14 2.35 -18.59
CA VAL A 265 -6.04 1.50 -17.79
C VAL A 265 -7.32 1.17 -18.56
N PHE A 266 -7.92 2.13 -19.25
CA PHE A 266 -9.09 1.88 -20.11
C PHE A 266 -8.78 0.90 -21.23
N ALA A 267 -7.65 1.05 -21.91
CA ALA A 267 -7.22 0.14 -22.96
C ALA A 267 -7.02 -1.29 -22.40
N TYR A 268 -6.35 -1.41 -21.26
CA TYR A 268 -6.19 -2.71 -20.57
C TYR A 268 -7.55 -3.35 -20.24
N ALA A 269 -8.47 -2.59 -19.64
CA ALA A 269 -9.81 -3.07 -19.31
C ALA A 269 -10.60 -3.52 -20.55
N PHE A 270 -10.48 -2.80 -21.67
CA PHE A 270 -11.09 -3.16 -22.95
C PHE A 270 -10.58 -4.52 -23.45
N PHE A 271 -9.28 -4.79 -23.40
CA PHE A 271 -8.71 -6.08 -23.81
C PHE A 271 -9.05 -7.23 -22.85
N CYS A 272 -9.22 -6.95 -21.56
CA CYS A 272 -9.61 -7.96 -20.57
C CYS A 272 -11.12 -8.26 -20.56
N ALA A 273 -11.96 -7.35 -21.05
CA ALA A 273 -13.42 -7.49 -21.01
C ALA A 273 -13.96 -8.79 -21.65
N PRO A 274 -13.48 -9.23 -22.84
CA PRO A 274 -13.93 -10.50 -23.42
C PRO A 274 -13.60 -11.72 -22.56
N VAL A 275 -12.43 -11.71 -21.90
CA VAL A 275 -11.97 -12.81 -21.03
C VAL A 275 -12.83 -12.88 -19.76
N VAL A 276 -13.11 -11.72 -19.15
CA VAL A 276 -13.99 -11.62 -17.98
C VAL A 276 -15.42 -12.05 -18.35
N TRP A 277 -15.91 -11.65 -19.52
CA TRP A 277 -17.23 -12.06 -20.02
C TRP A 277 -17.32 -13.57 -20.24
N ALA A 278 -16.34 -14.16 -20.91
CA ALA A 278 -16.27 -15.61 -21.11
C ALA A 278 -16.25 -16.38 -19.77
N SER A 279 -15.58 -15.81 -18.77
CA SER A 279 -15.59 -16.36 -17.42
C SER A 279 -16.97 -16.29 -16.75
N LEU A 280 -17.66 -15.15 -16.86
CA LEU A 280 -19.02 -14.99 -16.35
C LEU A 280 -19.99 -16.01 -16.95
N VAL A 281 -19.91 -16.24 -18.27
CA VAL A 281 -20.72 -17.26 -18.96
C VAL A 281 -20.43 -18.66 -18.41
N LYS A 282 -19.16 -19.00 -18.14
CA LYS A 282 -18.78 -20.28 -17.50
C LYS A 282 -19.35 -20.44 -16.09
N ILE A 283 -19.44 -19.36 -15.32
CA ILE A 283 -20.03 -19.38 -13.98
C ILE A 283 -21.54 -19.66 -14.09
N MET A 284 -22.23 -18.97 -14.99
CA MET A 284 -23.67 -19.16 -15.21
C MET A 284 -24.01 -20.56 -15.72
N SER A 285 -23.17 -21.15 -16.58
CA SER A 285 -23.36 -22.53 -17.03
C SER A 285 -23.02 -23.57 -15.95
N SER A 286 -22.02 -23.31 -15.10
CA SER A 286 -21.70 -24.20 -13.98
C SER A 286 -22.85 -24.29 -12.97
N LEU A 287 -23.52 -23.17 -12.70
CA LEU A 287 -24.71 -23.13 -11.83
C LEU A 287 -25.89 -23.92 -12.44
N GLN A 288 -26.02 -23.91 -13.77
CA GLN A 288 -27.02 -24.70 -14.49
C GLN A 288 -26.80 -26.21 -14.28
N VAL A 289 -25.56 -26.68 -14.50
CA VAL A 289 -25.19 -28.10 -14.38
C VAL A 289 -25.35 -28.60 -12.94
N LEU A 290 -25.05 -27.76 -11.95
CA LEU A 290 -25.21 -28.11 -10.53
C LEU A 290 -26.67 -28.47 -10.21
N ILE A 291 -27.62 -27.68 -10.72
CA ILE A 291 -29.06 -27.88 -10.48
C ILE A 291 -29.62 -29.05 -11.30
N GLU A 292 -29.19 -29.22 -12.55
CA GLU A 292 -29.64 -30.35 -13.38
C GLU A 292 -29.22 -31.70 -12.79
N ARG A 293 -28.02 -31.77 -12.21
CA ARG A 293 -27.53 -32.96 -11.49
C ARG A 293 -28.38 -33.29 -10.26
N ASP A 294 -28.86 -32.28 -9.55
CA ASP A 294 -29.75 -32.45 -8.39
C ASP A 294 -31.20 -32.79 -8.80
N ALA A 295 -31.67 -32.25 -9.93
CA ALA A 295 -32.99 -32.57 -10.50
C ALA A 295 -33.05 -34.01 -11.03
N PHE A 296 -31.98 -34.51 -11.67
CA PHE A 296 -31.90 -35.89 -12.17
C PHE A 296 -31.95 -36.93 -11.04
N ARG A 297 -31.32 -36.64 -9.90
CA ARG A 297 -31.38 -37.49 -8.69
C ARG A 297 -32.74 -37.50 -8.00
N LEU A 298 -33.59 -36.51 -8.25
CA LEU A 298 -35.00 -36.51 -7.83
C LEU A 298 -35.88 -37.45 -8.69
N GLY A 299 -35.39 -37.85 -9.87
CA GLY A 299 -36.10 -38.69 -10.82
C GLY A 299 -35.83 -40.19 -10.72
N GLU A 300 -34.82 -40.62 -9.95
CA GLU A 300 -34.63 -42.04 -9.61
C GLU A 300 -35.61 -42.41 -8.47
N PRO A 301 -36.61 -43.27 -8.71
CA PRO A 301 -37.35 -43.85 -7.61
C PRO A 301 -36.36 -44.71 -6.80
N ASN A 302 -36.38 -44.56 -5.47
CA ASN A 302 -35.77 -45.53 -4.56
C ASN A 302 -36.18 -46.94 -5.03
N GLN A 303 -35.25 -47.73 -5.57
CA GLN A 303 -35.43 -49.17 -5.60
C GLN A 303 -35.42 -49.61 -4.13
N THR A 304 -36.63 -49.76 -3.61
CA THR A 304 -36.92 -50.39 -2.33
C THR A 304 -36.22 -51.73 -2.27
N ALA A 305 -35.40 -51.91 -1.25
CA ALA A 305 -34.89 -53.20 -0.82
C ALA A 305 -36.06 -54.08 -0.36
N GLU A 306 -36.77 -54.72 -1.29
CA GLU A 306 -37.48 -55.97 -1.02
C GLU A 306 -36.52 -57.13 -1.25
N PHE A 307 -35.68 -57.40 -0.24
CA PHE A 307 -35.06 -58.72 -0.14
C PHE A 307 -36.07 -59.67 0.49
N THR A 308 -36.62 -60.51 -0.39
CA THR A 308 -37.56 -61.59 -0.14
C THR A 308 -37.11 -62.46 1.04
N LYS A 309 -37.96 -62.55 2.08
CA LYS A 309 -37.95 -63.72 2.98
C LYS A 309 -38.43 -64.92 2.18
N LEU A 310 -37.56 -65.90 1.96
CA LEU A 310 -37.95 -67.25 1.60
C LEU A 310 -37.40 -68.22 2.65
N TYR A 311 -38.33 -69.02 3.15
CA TYR A 311 -38.15 -70.21 3.98
C TYR A 311 -37.33 -71.28 3.24
#